data_AF-A0A2V6QB30-F1
#
_entry.id   AF-A0A2V6QB30-F1
#
_cell.length_a   1.000
_cell.length_b   1.000
_cell.length_c   1.000
_cell.angle_alpha   90.00
_cell.angle_beta   90.00
_cell.angle_gamma   90.00
#
_symmetry.space_group_name_H-M   'P 1'
#
loop_
_entity.id
_entity.type
_entity.pdbx_description
1 polymer ?
#
loop_
_entity_poly.entity_id
_entity_poly.type
_entity_poly.pdbx_seq_one_letter_code
_entity_poly.pdbx_strand_id
1 'polypeptide(L)'
;MIATTAFQGLAVSELSALGVAGLPLLVIEHPLGGERPDAVARRSHQALEQLASLISGVGRGASHSVGAGGASTGRDVGGLSEKGGAPIGANTVSESELTLDDDALSILAEFSAREWCDGLPIVPPTAERVAAMLGGRDGATSLGAMPPLWRQATVEKLAVNAVMAGCEPAAFPIVLAAVEAMLDPTFNLYGVQATTHPVAPLLVVNGAYGRRVGLHAGSGCFGPGFRANATIGRAITTWRLKAAPRNTPTASPRTRRPRRGARCATATR
;
A
#
# COMPACT_ATOMS: atom_id res chain seq x y z
N MET A 1 27.19 14.37 6.32
CA MET A 1 26.33 13.16 6.20
C MET A 1 24.89 13.55 6.50
N ILE A 2 23.90 12.86 5.96
CA ILE A 2 22.47 13.10 6.24
C ILE A 2 21.90 11.84 6.89
N ALA A 3 21.20 11.99 8.01
CA ALA A 3 20.47 10.92 8.69
C ALA A 3 19.06 11.41 9.08
N THR A 4 18.22 10.48 9.52
CA THR A 4 16.94 10.84 10.13
C THR A 4 17.00 10.67 11.64
N THR A 5 16.08 11.30 12.39
CA THR A 5 16.01 11.18 13.85
C THR A 5 15.94 9.72 14.32
N ALA A 6 15.28 8.84 13.56
CA ALA A 6 15.20 7.40 13.87
C ALA A 6 16.54 6.65 13.70
N PHE A 7 17.43 7.12 12.82
CA PHE A 7 18.68 6.43 12.46
C PHE A 7 19.94 7.21 12.85
N GLN A 8 19.80 8.26 13.66
CA GLN A 8 20.91 9.13 14.04
C GLN A 8 22.04 8.36 14.75
N GLY A 9 21.71 7.47 15.68
CA GLY A 9 22.71 6.67 16.40
C GLY A 9 23.51 5.74 15.48
N LEU A 10 22.85 5.16 14.47
CA LEU A 10 23.50 4.34 13.45
C LEU A 10 24.47 5.18 12.60
N ALA A 11 24.01 6.35 12.15
CA ALA A 11 24.83 7.26 11.35
C ALA A 11 26.08 7.74 12.10
N VAL A 12 25.97 8.06 13.39
CA VAL A 12 27.13 8.43 14.23
C VAL A 12 28.11 7.25 14.32
N SER A 13 27.61 6.04 14.56
CA SER A 13 28.45 4.84 14.66
C SER A 13 29.19 4.55 13.35
N GLU A 14 28.52 4.75 12.21
CA GLU A 14 29.10 4.56 10.88
C GLU A 14 30.17 5.63 10.57
N LEU A 15 29.92 6.89 10.91
CA LEU A 15 30.92 7.95 10.77
C LEU A 15 32.19 7.67 11.58
N SER A 16 32.02 7.16 12.80
CA SER A 16 33.15 6.73 13.64
C SER A 16 33.90 5.56 13.03
N ALA A 17 33.19 4.54 12.53
CA ALA A 17 33.80 3.36 11.89
C ALA A 17 34.59 3.72 10.61
N LEU A 18 34.11 4.70 9.84
CA LEU A 18 34.76 5.19 8.62
C LEU A 18 35.87 6.23 8.91
N GLY A 19 36.15 6.57 10.17
CA GLY A 19 37.19 7.53 10.54
C GLY A 19 36.86 8.98 10.19
N VAL A 20 35.59 9.30 9.92
CA VAL A 20 35.12 10.62 9.45
C VAL A 20 34.16 11.30 10.43
N ALA A 21 34.27 10.99 11.72
CA ALA A 21 33.41 11.52 12.79
C ALA A 21 33.37 13.06 12.91
N GLY A 22 34.36 13.76 12.34
CA GLY A 22 34.40 15.23 12.32
C GLY A 22 33.51 15.88 11.26
N LEU A 23 32.88 15.11 10.36
CA LEU A 23 31.99 15.67 9.35
C LEU A 23 30.63 16.06 9.96
N PRO A 24 30.06 17.22 9.59
CA PRO A 24 28.74 17.61 10.05
C PRO A 24 27.66 16.57 9.68
N LEU A 25 26.80 16.26 10.65
CA LEU A 25 25.64 15.40 10.48
C LEU A 25 24.37 16.25 10.44
N LEU A 26 23.70 16.27 9.29
CA LEU A 26 22.36 16.81 9.13
C LEU A 26 21.35 15.76 9.59
N VAL A 27 20.47 16.10 10.53
CA VAL A 27 19.42 15.20 11.03
C VAL A 27 18.06 15.73 10.59
N ILE A 28 17.39 14.96 9.74
CA ILE A 28 16.03 15.24 9.27
C ILE A 28 15.04 14.51 10.19
N GLU A 29 13.93 15.15 10.53
CA GLU A 29 12.89 14.48 11.32
C GLU A 29 12.34 13.23 10.59
N HIS A 30 12.01 12.18 11.33
CA HIS A 30 11.33 10.97 10.84
C HIS A 30 9.82 11.06 11.14
N PRO A 31 8.91 10.49 10.33
CA PRO A 31 9.11 9.69 9.12
C PRO A 31 9.37 10.53 7.86
N LEU A 32 10.14 9.96 6.93
CA LEU A 32 10.35 10.55 5.60
C LEU A 32 9.25 10.19 4.59
N GLY A 33 8.44 9.20 4.94
CA GLY A 33 7.45 8.60 4.06
C GLY A 33 6.06 8.62 4.67
N GLY A 34 5.05 8.57 3.82
CA GLY A 34 3.65 8.59 4.24
C GLY A 34 3.10 9.97 4.58
N GLU A 35 3.87 11.03 4.38
CA GLU A 35 3.44 12.41 4.62
C GLU A 35 2.79 13.06 3.39
N ARG A 36 1.98 14.09 3.64
CA ARG A 36 1.37 14.91 2.58
C ARG A 36 2.44 15.74 1.84
N PRO A 37 2.25 16.06 0.55
CA PRO A 37 3.21 16.82 -0.24
C PRO A 37 3.68 18.12 0.42
N ASP A 38 2.78 18.87 1.05
CA ASP A 38 3.12 20.13 1.73
C ASP A 38 4.06 19.92 2.93
N ALA A 39 3.88 18.82 3.67
CA ALA A 39 4.73 18.48 4.80
C ALA A 39 6.13 18.06 4.33
N VAL A 40 6.19 17.31 3.22
CA VAL A 40 7.46 16.95 2.54
C VAL A 40 8.19 18.21 2.05
N ALA A 41 7.46 19.17 1.47
CA ALA A 41 8.03 20.43 0.99
C ALA A 41 8.62 21.26 2.13
N ARG A 42 7.87 21.45 3.23
CA ARG A 42 8.36 22.17 4.42
C ARG A 42 9.63 21.53 4.99
N ARG A 43 9.64 20.20 5.15
CA ARG A 43 10.80 19.46 5.67
C ARG A 43 12.01 19.59 4.75
N SER A 44 11.80 19.55 3.43
CA SER A 44 12.86 19.78 2.44
C SER A 44 13.46 21.17 2.56
N HIS A 45 12.63 22.21 2.73
CA HIS A 45 13.11 23.58 2.93
C HIS A 45 13.94 23.71 4.21
N GLN A 46 13.46 23.16 5.33
CA GLN A 46 14.20 23.18 6.59
C GLN A 46 15.54 22.44 6.50
N ALA A 47 15.57 21.28 5.84
CA ALA A 47 16.80 20.53 5.61
C ALA A 47 17.81 21.31 4.74
N LEU A 48 17.32 22.07 3.76
CA LEU A 48 18.16 22.92 2.90
C LEU A 48 18.78 24.08 3.68
N GLU A 49 18.01 24.74 4.54
CA GLU A 49 18.52 25.82 5.41
C GLU A 49 19.58 25.32 6.38
N GLN A 50 19.35 24.16 7.01
CA GLN A 50 20.33 23.51 7.87
C GLN A 50 21.59 23.12 7.11
N LEU A 51 21.45 22.55 5.91
CA LEU A 51 22.60 22.21 5.06
C LEU A 51 23.42 23.45 4.67
N ALA A 52 22.75 24.54 4.30
CA ALA A 52 23.41 25.80 3.97
C ALA A 52 24.19 26.35 5.17
N SER A 53 23.60 26.32 6.37
CA SER A 53 24.28 26.71 7.62
C SER A 53 25.53 25.86 7.89
N LEU A 54 25.43 24.54 7.71
CA LEU A 54 26.57 23.63 7.90
C LEU A 54 27.69 23.90 6.89
N ILE A 55 27.37 24.13 5.61
CA ILE A 55 28.36 24.44 4.58
C ILE A 55 29.03 25.80 4.85
N SER A 56 28.25 26.82 5.21
CA SER A 56 28.78 28.16 5.52
C SER A 56 29.56 28.20 6.84
N GLY A 57 29.28 27.29 7.78
CA GLY A 57 29.95 27.19 9.08
C GLY A 57 31.29 26.45 9.06
N VAL A 58 31.60 25.67 8.02
CA VAL A 58 32.84 24.88 7.89
C VAL A 58 34.12 25.74 7.78
N GLY A 59 33.99 27.07 7.73
CA GLY A 59 35.11 28.02 7.80
C GLY A 59 35.55 28.46 9.20
N ARG A 60 34.86 28.09 10.28
CA ARG A 60 35.26 28.48 11.65
C ARG A 60 35.12 27.31 12.61
N GLY A 61 36.27 26.77 13.05
CA GLY A 61 36.32 25.71 14.04
C GLY A 61 35.54 26.08 15.30
N ALA A 62 34.58 25.25 15.66
CA ALA A 62 33.92 25.28 16.95
C ALA A 62 33.67 23.84 17.40
N SER A 63 34.38 23.46 18.45
CA SER A 63 34.10 22.31 19.29
C SER A 63 32.66 22.39 19.82
N HIS A 64 31.89 21.31 19.66
CA HIS A 64 30.66 21.15 20.43
C HIS A 64 30.70 19.87 21.25
N SER A 65 30.55 20.12 22.55
CA SER A 65 30.59 19.23 23.68
C SER A 65 29.45 18.22 23.64
N VAL A 66 29.78 16.99 24.00
CA VAL A 66 28.82 15.95 24.38
C VAL A 66 28.11 16.41 25.64
N GLY A 67 26.85 16.85 25.49
CA GLY A 67 25.95 17.09 26.60
C GLY A 67 25.31 15.77 27.05
N ALA A 68 25.84 15.19 28.12
CA ALA A 68 25.16 14.17 28.90
C ALA A 68 24.17 14.83 29.89
N GLY A 69 22.97 14.29 29.99
CA GLY A 69 21.90 14.69 30.92
C GLY A 69 20.56 14.48 30.22
N GLY A 70 19.66 13.61 30.66
CA GLY A 70 19.30 13.26 32.03
C GLY A 70 17.78 13.35 32.07
N ALA A 71 17.13 12.25 32.47
CA ALA A 71 15.68 12.08 32.44
C ALA A 71 14.95 13.22 33.17
N SER A 72 13.90 13.75 32.54
CA SER A 72 12.78 14.36 33.26
C SER A 72 11.47 13.85 32.68
N THR A 73 10.78 13.14 33.55
CA THR A 73 9.41 12.63 33.45
C THR A 73 8.41 13.76 33.26
N GLY A 74 7.37 13.47 32.49
CA GLY A 74 6.12 14.24 32.48
C GLY A 74 5.92 15.05 31.22
N ARG A 75 5.20 14.48 30.25
CA ARG A 75 4.31 15.28 29.41
C ARG A 75 3.13 14.45 28.94
N ASP A 76 1.98 15.01 29.23
CA ASP A 76 0.65 14.50 29.01
C ASP A 76 0.43 13.98 27.59
N VAL A 77 -0.29 12.86 27.53
CA VAL A 77 -0.89 12.32 26.31
C VAL A 77 -2.03 13.25 25.92
N GLY A 78 -1.69 14.38 25.32
CA GLY A 78 -2.64 15.34 24.75
C GLY A 78 -3.33 14.70 23.55
N GLY A 79 -4.59 14.32 23.73
CA GLY A 79 -5.44 13.75 22.69
C GLY A 79 -5.45 14.63 21.44
N LEU A 80 -5.27 13.99 20.28
CA LEU A 80 -5.52 14.62 19.00
C LEU A 80 -7.03 14.79 18.86
N SER A 81 -7.46 16.00 19.23
CA SER A 81 -8.80 16.51 19.05
C SER A 81 -9.24 16.32 17.60
N GLU A 82 -10.34 15.59 17.44
CA GLU A 82 -11.15 15.57 16.24
C GLU A 82 -11.57 17.01 15.92
N LYS A 83 -11.00 17.59 14.86
CA LYS A 83 -11.59 18.75 14.20
C LYS A 83 -11.85 18.40 12.75
N GLY A 84 -13.15 18.36 12.45
CA GLY A 84 -13.73 17.94 11.19
C GLY A 84 -13.16 18.68 9.99
N GLY A 85 -12.65 17.89 9.04
CA GLY A 85 -12.59 18.28 7.65
C GLY A 85 -13.92 17.97 6.99
N ALA A 86 -14.48 18.94 6.29
CA ALA A 86 -15.71 18.84 5.50
C ALA A 86 -15.74 17.57 4.63
N PRO A 87 -16.93 16.99 4.36
CA PRO A 87 -17.05 15.74 3.62
C PRO A 87 -16.47 15.92 2.22
N ILE A 88 -15.39 15.18 1.92
CA ILE A 88 -14.92 15.00 0.55
C ILE A 88 -16.04 14.21 -0.14
N GLY A 89 -16.71 14.87 -1.08
CA GLY A 89 -17.94 14.40 -1.71
C GLY A 89 -17.85 12.96 -2.22
N ALA A 90 -19.01 12.31 -2.22
CA ALA A 90 -19.22 10.99 -2.78
C ALA A 90 -18.69 10.94 -4.23
N ASN A 91 -17.53 10.31 -4.43
CA ASN A 91 -17.00 10.06 -5.76
C ASN A 91 -17.73 8.85 -6.35
N THR A 92 -18.69 9.13 -7.21
CA THR A 92 -19.35 8.15 -8.07
C THR A 92 -18.32 7.59 -9.06
N VAL A 93 -18.03 6.30 -8.96
CA VAL A 93 -17.13 5.57 -9.87
C VAL A 93 -17.81 5.46 -11.24
N SER A 94 -17.13 5.85 -12.32
CA SER A 94 -17.63 5.69 -13.68
C SER A 94 -17.10 4.38 -14.29
N GLU A 95 -17.99 3.44 -14.58
CA GLU A 95 -17.68 2.14 -15.20
C GLU A 95 -17.05 2.32 -16.59
N SER A 96 -15.76 2.00 -16.72
CA SER A 96 -15.14 1.76 -18.03
C SER A 96 -15.19 0.27 -18.34
N GLU A 97 -16.25 -0.19 -19.00
CA GLU A 97 -16.33 -1.58 -19.44
C GLU A 97 -15.29 -1.87 -20.52
N LEU A 98 -14.43 -2.86 -20.27
CA LEU A 98 -13.58 -3.45 -21.29
C LEU A 98 -14.25 -4.69 -21.87
N THR A 99 -14.42 -4.68 -23.19
CA THR A 99 -14.85 -5.86 -23.96
C THR A 99 -13.61 -6.50 -24.55
N LEU A 100 -13.30 -7.72 -24.11
CA LEU A 100 -12.21 -8.53 -24.63
C LEU A 100 -12.77 -9.85 -25.17
N ASP A 101 -12.02 -10.48 -26.06
CA ASP A 101 -12.28 -11.86 -26.46
C ASP A 101 -12.12 -12.78 -25.24
N ASP A 102 -12.95 -13.81 -25.12
CA ASP A 102 -12.98 -14.73 -23.97
C ASP A 102 -11.83 -15.77 -23.99
N ASP A 103 -10.65 -15.33 -24.41
CA ASP A 103 -9.42 -16.10 -24.43
C ASP A 103 -8.55 -15.73 -23.22
N ALA A 104 -8.19 -16.73 -22.41
CA ALA A 104 -7.49 -16.53 -21.15
C ALA A 104 -6.11 -15.86 -21.33
N LEU A 105 -5.38 -16.20 -22.41
CA LEU A 105 -4.07 -15.62 -22.69
C LEU A 105 -4.18 -14.17 -23.16
N SER A 106 -5.18 -13.88 -23.99
CA SER A 106 -5.45 -12.51 -24.48
C SER A 106 -5.86 -11.59 -23.32
N ILE A 107 -6.68 -12.09 -22.39
CA ILE A 107 -7.06 -11.35 -21.18
C ILE A 107 -5.84 -11.09 -20.30
N LEU A 108 -5.01 -12.11 -20.05
CA LEU A 108 -3.79 -11.95 -19.27
C LEU A 108 -2.84 -10.94 -19.93
N ALA A 109 -2.67 -11.00 -21.25
CA ALA A 109 -1.82 -10.09 -21.99
C ALA A 109 -2.29 -8.63 -21.86
N GLU A 110 -3.59 -8.38 -21.99
CA GLU A 110 -4.15 -7.03 -21.86
C GLU A 110 -4.02 -6.48 -20.43
N PHE A 111 -4.34 -7.30 -19.42
CA PHE A 111 -4.20 -6.91 -18.02
C PHE A 111 -2.74 -6.70 -17.62
N SER A 112 -1.82 -7.47 -18.18
CA SER A 112 -0.38 -7.32 -17.97
C SER A 112 0.14 -6.03 -18.64
N ALA A 113 -0.28 -5.76 -19.88
CA ALA A 113 0.09 -4.54 -20.61
C ALA A 113 -0.36 -3.26 -19.90
N ARG A 114 -1.47 -3.33 -19.15
CA ARG A 114 -1.99 -2.24 -18.32
C ARG A 114 -1.44 -2.19 -16.90
N GLU A 115 -0.56 -3.13 -16.54
CA GLU A 115 -0.01 -3.29 -15.19
C GLU A 115 -1.10 -3.48 -14.10
N TRP A 116 -2.20 -4.14 -14.44
CA TRP A 116 -3.33 -4.41 -13.54
C TRP A 116 -3.24 -5.76 -12.84
N CYS A 117 -2.33 -6.63 -13.26
CA CYS A 117 -2.12 -7.92 -12.63
C CYS A 117 -0.63 -8.15 -12.31
N ASP A 118 -0.37 -9.22 -11.57
CA ASP A 118 0.95 -9.66 -11.13
C ASP A 118 1.68 -10.54 -12.16
N GLY A 119 1.14 -10.65 -13.39
CA GLY A 119 1.67 -11.50 -14.46
C GLY A 119 1.30 -12.98 -14.32
N LEU A 120 0.62 -13.38 -13.23
CA LEU A 120 0.07 -14.72 -13.07
C LEU A 120 -1.33 -14.81 -13.72
N PRO A 121 -1.79 -16.01 -14.10
CA PRO A 121 -3.15 -16.19 -14.62
C PRO A 121 -4.21 -15.59 -13.70
N ILE A 122 -5.16 -14.85 -14.26
CA ILE A 122 -6.25 -14.21 -13.50
C ILE A 122 -7.61 -14.77 -13.91
N VAL A 123 -8.58 -14.66 -13.00
CA VAL A 123 -10.00 -14.76 -13.37
C VAL A 123 -10.48 -13.36 -13.76
N PRO A 124 -11.09 -13.16 -14.94
CA PRO A 124 -11.53 -11.84 -15.37
C PRO A 124 -12.61 -11.28 -14.41
N PRO A 125 -12.43 -10.08 -13.85
CA PRO A 125 -13.37 -9.49 -12.90
C PRO A 125 -14.61 -8.93 -13.61
N THR A 126 -15.49 -9.81 -14.07
CA THR A 126 -16.76 -9.39 -14.69
C THR A 126 -17.73 -8.84 -13.64
N ALA A 127 -18.63 -7.93 -14.04
CA ALA A 127 -19.61 -7.32 -13.12
C ALA A 127 -20.40 -8.38 -12.34
N GLU A 128 -20.80 -9.47 -13.00
CA GLU A 128 -21.50 -10.61 -12.37
C GLU A 128 -20.64 -11.30 -11.30
N ARG A 129 -19.35 -11.52 -11.55
CA ARG A 129 -18.44 -12.16 -10.58
C ARG A 129 -18.14 -11.24 -9.40
N VAL A 130 -17.98 -9.94 -9.66
CA VAL A 130 -17.78 -8.93 -8.61
C VAL A 130 -19.04 -8.81 -7.75
N ALA A 131 -20.23 -8.77 -8.34
CA ALA A 131 -21.50 -8.77 -7.60
C ALA A 131 -21.67 -10.03 -6.74
N ALA A 132 -21.34 -11.21 -7.28
CA ALA A 132 -21.34 -12.46 -6.52
C ALA A 132 -20.34 -12.44 -5.36
N MET A 133 -19.16 -11.85 -5.57
CA MET A 133 -18.14 -11.67 -4.53
C MET A 133 -18.60 -10.71 -3.42
N LEU A 134 -19.25 -9.61 -3.78
CA LEU A 134 -19.81 -8.65 -2.83
C LEU A 134 -20.88 -9.27 -1.95
N GLY A 135 -21.74 -10.14 -2.52
CA GLY A 135 -22.76 -10.88 -1.78
C GLY A 135 -23.75 -9.96 -1.05
N GLY A 136 -24.12 -8.85 -1.69
CA GLY A 136 -25.06 -7.86 -1.13
C GLY A 136 -24.44 -6.79 -0.22
N ARG A 137 -23.11 -6.81 -0.01
CA ARG A 137 -22.39 -5.72 0.69
C ARG A 137 -22.38 -4.45 -0.16
N ASP A 138 -22.38 -3.30 0.50
CA ASP A 138 -22.16 -2.01 -0.16
C ASP A 138 -20.71 -1.93 -0.66
N GLY A 139 -20.55 -1.87 -1.99
CA GLY A 139 -19.26 -1.77 -2.65
C GLY A 139 -18.53 -0.44 -2.41
N ALA A 140 -19.29 0.64 -2.14
CA ALA A 140 -18.75 1.98 -1.93
C ALA A 140 -18.12 2.17 -0.54
N THR A 141 -18.48 1.31 0.41
CA THR A 141 -17.89 1.31 1.76
C THR A 141 -16.37 1.19 1.67
N SER A 142 -15.65 2.10 2.33
CA SER A 142 -14.18 2.11 2.39
C SER A 142 -13.69 1.59 3.73
N LEU A 143 -12.67 0.74 3.70
CA LEU A 143 -11.96 0.29 4.91
C LEU A 143 -10.87 1.27 5.36
N GLY A 144 -10.53 2.27 4.54
CA GLY A 144 -9.55 3.29 4.87
C GLY A 144 -8.63 3.68 3.69
N ALA A 145 -7.74 4.63 3.96
CA ALA A 145 -6.75 5.10 2.98
C ALA A 145 -5.53 4.17 2.97
N MET A 146 -5.27 3.57 1.82
CA MET A 146 -4.27 2.53 1.66
C MET A 146 -2.91 3.09 1.20
N PRO A 147 -1.83 2.98 2.00
CA PRO A 147 -0.49 3.39 1.58
C PRO A 147 0.02 2.55 0.38
N PRO A 148 1.06 3.02 -0.34
CA PRO A 148 1.71 4.32 -0.25
C PRO A 148 0.96 5.42 -1.03
N LEU A 149 -0.02 5.04 -1.85
CA LEU A 149 -0.76 5.98 -2.72
C LEU A 149 -1.97 6.63 -2.02
N TRP A 150 -2.29 6.19 -0.80
CA TRP A 150 -3.38 6.68 0.04
C TRP A 150 -4.75 6.68 -0.65
N ARG A 151 -4.97 5.72 -1.56
CA ARG A 151 -6.25 5.54 -2.24
C ARG A 151 -7.23 4.82 -1.31
N GLN A 152 -8.51 5.12 -1.45
CA GLN A 152 -9.56 4.45 -0.67
C GLN A 152 -9.64 2.96 -1.04
N ALA A 153 -9.46 2.10 -0.05
CA ALA A 153 -9.65 0.65 -0.14
C ALA A 153 -11.13 0.31 0.02
N THR A 154 -11.89 0.51 -1.07
CA THR A 154 -13.33 0.19 -1.09
C THR A 154 -13.57 -1.32 -1.18
N VAL A 155 -14.67 -1.79 -0.61
CA VAL A 155 -15.07 -3.20 -0.64
C VAL A 155 -15.17 -3.71 -2.09
N GLU A 156 -15.66 -2.90 -3.02
CA GLU A 156 -15.69 -3.24 -4.44
C GLU A 156 -14.30 -3.47 -5.04
N LYS A 157 -13.32 -2.59 -4.76
CA LYS A 157 -11.94 -2.76 -5.25
C LYS A 157 -11.31 -4.03 -4.68
N LEU A 158 -11.60 -4.35 -3.42
CA LEU A 158 -11.15 -5.59 -2.80
C LEU A 158 -11.84 -6.81 -3.42
N ALA A 159 -13.12 -6.70 -3.78
CA ALA A 159 -13.86 -7.76 -4.47
C ALA A 159 -13.29 -8.03 -5.87
N VAL A 160 -12.97 -6.98 -6.64
CA VAL A 160 -12.28 -7.09 -7.94
C VAL A 160 -10.96 -7.86 -7.80
N ASN A 161 -10.13 -7.48 -6.81
CA ASN A 161 -8.85 -8.17 -6.56
C ASN A 161 -9.05 -9.63 -6.11
N ALA A 162 -10.05 -9.89 -5.27
CA ALA A 162 -10.38 -11.24 -4.83
C ALA A 162 -10.85 -12.12 -6.00
N VAL A 163 -11.66 -11.59 -6.91
CA VAL A 163 -12.06 -12.29 -8.13
C VAL A 163 -10.83 -12.56 -8.99
N MET A 164 -10.01 -11.55 -9.27
CA MET A 164 -8.79 -11.72 -10.08
C MET A 164 -7.84 -12.78 -9.52
N ALA A 165 -7.73 -12.85 -8.20
CA ALA A 165 -6.93 -13.87 -7.51
C ALA A 165 -7.54 -15.29 -7.56
N GLY A 166 -8.79 -15.45 -8.01
CA GLY A 166 -9.51 -16.72 -8.03
C GLY A 166 -10.10 -17.12 -6.66
N CYS A 167 -10.24 -16.16 -5.75
CA CYS A 167 -10.80 -16.37 -4.43
C CYS A 167 -12.28 -16.79 -4.52
N GLU A 168 -12.70 -17.66 -3.61
CA GLU A 168 -14.12 -18.01 -3.47
C GLU A 168 -14.86 -16.94 -2.66
N PRO A 169 -16.12 -16.59 -2.99
CA PRO A 169 -16.90 -15.61 -2.23
C PRO A 169 -16.99 -15.92 -0.73
N ALA A 170 -17.00 -17.20 -0.35
CA ALA A 170 -17.00 -17.62 1.05
C ALA A 170 -15.72 -17.19 1.80
N ALA A 171 -14.58 -17.05 1.12
CA ALA A 171 -13.32 -16.60 1.72
C ALA A 171 -13.18 -15.07 1.74
N PHE A 172 -14.02 -14.32 1.03
CA PHE A 172 -13.94 -12.87 0.94
C PHE A 172 -14.00 -12.12 2.28
N PRO A 173 -14.81 -12.53 3.27
CA PRO A 173 -14.83 -11.88 4.58
C PRO A 173 -13.47 -11.91 5.29
N ILE A 174 -12.66 -12.95 5.05
CA ILE A 174 -11.31 -13.04 5.60
C ILE A 174 -10.39 -12.02 4.94
N VAL A 175 -10.53 -11.79 3.63
CA VAL A 175 -9.77 -10.77 2.90
C VAL A 175 -10.10 -9.38 3.43
N LEU A 176 -11.39 -9.07 3.65
CA LEU A 176 -11.82 -7.80 4.22
C LEU A 176 -11.22 -7.58 5.62
N ALA A 177 -11.37 -8.55 6.52
CA ALA A 177 -10.82 -8.47 7.87
C ALA A 177 -9.29 -8.36 7.88
N ALA A 178 -8.60 -9.05 6.96
CA ALA A 178 -7.15 -8.95 6.83
C ALA A 178 -6.71 -7.56 6.37
N VAL A 179 -7.40 -6.97 5.39
CA VAL A 179 -7.11 -5.62 4.90
C VAL A 179 -7.39 -4.58 5.98
N GLU A 180 -8.50 -4.70 6.69
CA GLU A 180 -8.83 -3.84 7.84
C GLU A 180 -7.73 -3.90 8.91
N ALA A 181 -7.28 -5.11 9.29
CA ALA A 181 -6.18 -5.28 10.23
C ALA A 181 -4.84 -4.72 9.72
N MET A 182 -4.55 -4.85 8.42
CA MET A 182 -3.33 -4.29 7.81
C MET A 182 -3.35 -2.76 7.73
N LEU A 183 -4.54 -2.14 7.71
CA LEU A 183 -4.69 -0.69 7.73
C LEU A 183 -4.52 -0.09 9.14
N ASP A 184 -4.47 -0.93 10.18
CA ASP A 184 -4.15 -0.48 11.53
C ASP A 184 -2.75 0.18 11.54
N PRO A 185 -2.61 1.40 12.08
CA PRO A 185 -1.34 2.11 12.13
C PRO A 185 -0.20 1.31 12.79
N THR A 186 -0.51 0.43 13.74
CA THR A 186 0.48 -0.41 14.44
C THR A 186 1.14 -1.44 13.52
N PHE A 187 0.46 -1.86 12.44
CA PHE A 187 1.02 -2.79 11.46
C PHE A 187 2.10 -2.13 10.59
N ASN A 188 2.11 -0.79 10.49
CA ASN A 188 3.04 -0.02 9.66
C ASN A 188 3.10 -0.54 8.21
N LEU A 189 1.93 -0.65 7.56
CA LEU A 189 1.83 -1.14 6.19
C LEU A 189 2.69 -0.32 5.22
N TYR A 190 2.85 0.98 5.44
CA TYR A 190 3.73 1.83 4.65
C TYR A 190 5.16 1.29 4.63
N GLY A 191 5.74 0.97 5.80
CA GLY A 191 7.08 0.39 5.90
C GLY A 191 7.21 -0.95 5.18
N VAL A 192 6.19 -1.81 5.28
CA VAL A 192 6.14 -3.11 4.59
C VAL A 192 6.10 -2.95 3.06
N GLN A 193 5.62 -1.81 2.55
CA GLN A 193 5.47 -1.57 1.10
C GLN A 193 6.54 -0.70 0.48
N ALA A 194 7.13 0.19 1.26
CA ALA A 194 8.23 1.04 0.83
C ALA A 194 9.58 0.32 0.85
N THR A 195 9.65 -0.85 1.47
CA THR A 195 10.89 -1.65 1.53
C THR A 195 11.24 -2.26 0.17
N THR A 196 12.53 -2.28 -0.14
CA THR A 196 13.10 -3.01 -1.28
C THR A 196 13.36 -4.49 -0.97
N HIS A 197 13.24 -4.91 0.30
CA HIS A 197 13.36 -6.30 0.71
C HIS A 197 12.04 -7.05 0.43
N PRO A 198 12.05 -8.30 -0.08
CA PRO A 198 10.84 -9.10 -0.23
C PRO A 198 10.18 -9.38 1.13
N VAL A 199 9.12 -8.64 1.44
CA VAL A 199 8.30 -8.84 2.65
C VAL A 199 6.84 -9.09 2.25
N ALA A 200 6.26 -10.13 2.85
CA ALA A 200 4.86 -10.49 2.69
C ALA A 200 4.16 -10.55 4.06
N PRO A 201 2.95 -9.98 4.21
CA PRO A 201 2.14 -10.16 5.41
C PRO A 201 1.81 -11.64 5.65
N LEU A 202 1.99 -12.10 6.89
CA LEU A 202 1.49 -13.40 7.33
C LEU A 202 0.09 -13.24 7.92
N LEU A 203 -0.91 -13.88 7.31
CA LEU A 203 -2.27 -13.92 7.84
C LEU A 203 -2.48 -15.19 8.67
N VAL A 204 -2.82 -15.02 9.95
CA VAL A 204 -3.21 -16.12 10.83
C VAL A 204 -4.71 -16.02 11.09
N VAL A 205 -5.46 -17.04 10.67
CA VAL A 205 -6.92 -17.10 10.88
C VAL A 205 -7.21 -18.06 12.02
N ASN A 206 -7.81 -17.56 13.09
CA ASN A 206 -8.29 -18.38 14.20
C ASN A 206 -9.81 -18.59 14.11
N GLY A 207 -10.26 -19.81 14.44
CA GLY A 207 -11.68 -20.12 14.61
C GLY A 207 -12.32 -21.01 13.54
N ALA A 208 -13.60 -21.34 13.75
CA ALA A 208 -14.33 -22.29 12.91
C ALA A 208 -14.58 -21.77 11.48
N TYR A 209 -14.58 -20.44 11.26
CA TYR A 209 -14.80 -19.86 9.94
C TYR A 209 -13.70 -20.25 8.95
N GLY A 210 -12.42 -20.22 9.36
CA GLY A 210 -11.31 -20.66 8.51
C GLY A 210 -11.48 -22.11 8.02
N ARG A 211 -11.86 -23.01 8.93
CA ARG A 211 -12.16 -24.42 8.56
C ARG A 211 -13.33 -24.55 7.59
N ARG A 212 -14.39 -23.76 7.77
CA ARG A 212 -15.56 -23.78 6.87
C ARG A 212 -15.23 -23.36 5.45
N VAL A 213 -14.30 -22.43 5.27
CA VAL A 213 -13.88 -21.96 3.94
C VAL A 213 -12.73 -22.78 3.34
N GLY A 214 -12.29 -23.83 4.02
CA GLY A 214 -11.23 -24.73 3.55
C GLY A 214 -9.80 -24.18 3.71
N LEU A 215 -9.55 -23.26 4.65
CA LEU A 215 -8.18 -22.89 5.02
C LEU A 215 -7.46 -24.09 5.65
N HIS A 216 -6.26 -24.37 5.14
CA HIS A 216 -5.42 -25.45 5.65
C HIS A 216 -4.39 -24.92 6.66
N ALA A 217 -4.34 -25.54 7.82
CA ALA A 217 -3.43 -25.19 8.92
C ALA A 217 -2.45 -26.33 9.28
N GLY A 218 -2.43 -27.43 8.50
CA GLY A 218 -1.59 -28.59 8.75
C GLY A 218 -0.22 -28.50 8.07
N SER A 219 0.43 -29.65 7.93
CA SER A 219 1.70 -29.77 7.18
C SER A 219 1.54 -29.23 5.77
N GLY A 220 2.51 -28.42 5.33
CA GLY A 220 2.49 -27.78 4.02
C GLY A 220 1.47 -26.65 3.87
N CYS A 221 1.04 -25.98 4.95
CA CYS A 221 0.09 -24.86 4.88
C CYS A 221 0.52 -23.68 3.98
N PHE A 222 1.82 -23.51 3.75
CA PHE A 222 2.39 -22.55 2.78
C PHE A 222 2.72 -23.17 1.41
N GLY A 223 2.43 -24.46 1.24
CA GLY A 223 2.71 -25.21 0.02
C GLY A 223 1.55 -25.16 -1.00
N PRO A 224 1.76 -25.75 -2.18
CA PRO A 224 0.74 -25.85 -3.22
C PRO A 224 -0.39 -26.79 -2.78
N GLY A 225 -1.58 -26.65 -3.40
CA GLY A 225 -2.71 -27.57 -3.23
C GLY A 225 -3.86 -27.05 -2.37
N PHE A 226 -3.68 -25.94 -1.65
CA PHE A 226 -4.73 -25.33 -0.83
C PHE A 226 -5.23 -24.03 -1.46
N ARG A 227 -6.28 -24.13 -2.28
CA ARG A 227 -6.84 -23.00 -3.03
C ARG A 227 -7.11 -21.80 -2.13
N ALA A 228 -7.80 -21.99 -0.99
CA ALA A 228 -8.12 -20.91 -0.06
C ALA A 228 -6.86 -20.15 0.42
N ASN A 229 -5.82 -20.88 0.85
CA ASN A 229 -4.56 -20.29 1.31
C ASN A 229 -3.89 -19.47 0.19
N ALA A 230 -3.81 -20.05 -1.02
CA ALA A 230 -3.15 -19.41 -2.16
C ALA A 230 -3.92 -18.16 -2.64
N THR A 231 -5.24 -18.26 -2.80
CA THR A 231 -6.06 -17.18 -3.36
C THR A 231 -6.27 -16.04 -2.38
N ILE A 232 -6.37 -16.32 -1.07
CA ILE A 232 -6.44 -15.27 -0.03
C ILE A 232 -5.12 -14.50 0.02
N GLY A 233 -3.98 -15.21 0.09
CA GLY A 233 -2.66 -14.58 0.10
C GLY A 233 -2.41 -13.74 -1.15
N ARG A 234 -2.81 -14.26 -2.32
CA ARG A 234 -2.73 -13.51 -3.58
C ARG A 234 -3.67 -12.30 -3.58
N ALA A 235 -4.93 -12.44 -3.18
CA ALA A 235 -5.88 -11.31 -3.12
C ALA A 235 -5.37 -10.16 -2.24
N ILE A 236 -4.73 -10.49 -1.11
CA ILE A 236 -4.10 -9.53 -0.20
C ILE A 236 -2.79 -8.95 -0.76
N THR A 237 -2.17 -9.57 -1.76
CA THR A 237 -0.94 -9.04 -2.38
C THR A 237 -1.26 -8.24 -3.65
N THR A 238 -2.25 -8.69 -4.44
CA THR A 238 -2.61 -8.12 -5.75
C THR A 238 -3.17 -6.70 -5.66
N TRP A 239 -3.71 -6.26 -4.52
CA TRP A 239 -4.16 -4.87 -4.39
C TRP A 239 -3.04 -3.83 -4.59
N ARG A 240 -1.77 -4.25 -4.44
CA ARG A 240 -0.58 -3.41 -4.66
C ARG A 240 -0.45 -2.91 -6.11
N LEU A 241 -1.15 -3.51 -7.08
CA LEU A 241 -1.08 -3.14 -8.48
C LEU A 241 -2.28 -2.29 -8.92
N LYS A 242 -2.07 -0.97 -8.87
CA LYS A 242 -2.54 0.02 -9.86
C LYS A 242 -3.94 -0.16 -10.46
N ALA A 243 -4.96 -0.57 -9.71
CA ALA A 243 -6.37 -0.45 -10.13
C ALA A 243 -6.88 1.02 -10.09
N ALA A 244 -6.03 1.96 -10.48
CA ALA A 244 -6.46 3.20 -11.10
C ALA A 244 -5.29 3.69 -11.98
N PRO A 245 -5.55 4.00 -13.26
CA PRO A 245 -4.52 4.32 -14.24
C PRO A 245 -3.67 5.50 -13.77
N ARG A 246 -2.36 5.41 -14.03
CA ARG A 246 -1.53 6.61 -14.18
C ARG A 246 -2.06 7.32 -15.43
N ASN A 247 -2.31 8.63 -15.37
CA ASN A 247 -2.67 9.41 -16.55
C ASN A 247 -1.61 9.23 -17.64
N THR A 248 -1.83 8.31 -18.57
CA THR A 248 -1.14 8.28 -19.86
C THR A 248 -2.05 8.94 -20.89
N PRO A 249 -1.54 9.83 -21.74
CA PRO A 249 -2.34 10.48 -22.76
C PRO A 249 -2.93 9.43 -23.72
N THR A 250 -4.24 9.57 -23.93
CA THR A 250 -5.13 8.74 -24.73
C THR A 250 -4.53 8.27 -26.07
N ALA A 251 -4.46 6.96 -26.28
CA ALA A 251 -4.31 6.37 -27.61
C ALA A 251 -5.68 6.27 -28.30
N SER A 252 -5.72 6.66 -29.58
CA SER A 252 -6.88 6.80 -30.46
C SER A 252 -7.72 5.52 -30.63
N PRO A 253 -9.07 5.60 -30.77
CA PRO A 253 -9.93 4.42 -30.86
C PRO A 253 -9.84 3.77 -32.25
N ARG A 254 -9.36 2.53 -32.30
CA ARG A 254 -9.53 1.65 -33.47
C ARG A 254 -10.87 0.91 -33.36
N THR A 255 -11.74 1.17 -34.33
CA THR A 255 -13.06 0.57 -34.47
C THR A 255 -12.97 -0.92 -34.81
N ARG A 256 -13.54 -1.80 -33.97
CA ARG A 256 -13.87 -3.19 -34.34
C ARG A 256 -15.27 -3.58 -33.86
N ARG A 257 -15.95 -4.33 -34.74
CA ARG A 257 -17.37 -4.72 -34.73
C ARG A 257 -17.79 -5.57 -33.51
N PRO A 258 -19.09 -5.59 -33.14
CA PRO A 258 -19.55 -6.29 -31.95
C PRO A 258 -19.61 -7.80 -32.19
N ARG A 259 -18.92 -8.57 -31.36
CA ARG A 259 -19.15 -10.01 -31.16
C ARG A 259 -19.19 -10.28 -29.65
N ARG A 260 -20.00 -11.26 -29.27
CA ARG A 260 -20.32 -11.62 -27.88
C ARG A 260 -19.02 -11.75 -27.07
N GLY A 261 -18.78 -10.82 -26.15
CA GLY A 261 -17.56 -10.75 -25.33
C GLY A 261 -17.90 -10.58 -23.84
N ALA A 262 -16.99 -11.00 -22.98
CA ALA A 262 -17.12 -10.87 -21.54
C ALA A 262 -16.87 -9.41 -21.11
N ARG A 263 -17.78 -8.84 -20.33
CA ARG A 263 -17.68 -7.47 -19.78
C ARG A 263 -16.90 -7.48 -18.47
N CYS A 264 -15.67 -6.97 -18.46
CA CYS A 264 -14.89 -6.80 -17.24
C CYS A 264 -15.14 -5.43 -16.60
N ALA A 265 -15.46 -5.44 -15.30
CA ALA A 265 -15.52 -4.25 -14.48
C ALA A 265 -14.09 -3.84 -14.08
N THR A 266 -13.74 -2.58 -14.30
CA THR A 266 -12.44 -2.02 -13.90
C THR A 266 -12.68 -0.82 -13.02
N ALA A 267 -12.02 -0.77 -11.86
CA ALA A 267 -12.06 0.40 -10.99
C ALA A 267 -11.23 1.53 -11.62
N THR A 268 -11.90 2.60 -12.05
CA THR A 268 -11.26 3.78 -12.63
C THR A 268 -11.94 5.04 -12.11
N ARG A 269 -11.15 5.89 -11.44
CA ARG A 269 -11.44 7.22 -10.86
C ARG A 269 -12.63 7.33 -9.90
#